data_AF-A0A7W2FY00-F1
#
_entry.id   AF-A0A7W2FY00-F1
#
_cell.length_a   1.000
_cell.length_b   1.000
_cell.length_c   1.000
_cell.angle_alpha   90.00
_cell.angle_beta   90.00
_cell.angle_gamma   90.00
#
_symmetry.space_group_name_H-M   'P 1'
#
loop_
_entity.id
_entity.type
_entity.pdbx_description
1 polymer ?
#
loop_
_entity_poly.entity_id
_entity_poly.type
_entity_poly.pdbx_seq_one_letter_code
_entity_poly.pdbx_strand_id
1 'polypeptide(L)' 'MKKFLGIILIIIGCCLALILKLGPAKETKFLFEFGVWPLIIAALAVTGIGLVLYNKNK' A
#
# COMPACT_ATOMS: atom_id res chain seq x y z
N MET A 1 -18.94 8.31 -2.20
CA MET A 1 -17.86 8.00 -3.17
C MET A 1 -16.45 8.10 -2.57
N LYS A 2 -16.06 9.22 -1.93
CA LYS A 2 -14.70 9.40 -1.37
C LYS A 2 -14.31 8.41 -0.25
N LYS A 3 -15.30 7.97 0.55
CA LYS A 3 -15.13 6.96 1.61
C LYS A 3 -14.78 5.57 1.05
N PHE A 4 -15.41 5.18 -0.06
CA PHE A 4 -15.14 3.94 -0.77
C PHE A 4 -13.73 3.93 -1.38
N LEU A 5 -13.32 5.08 -1.95
CA LEU A 5 -11.95 5.27 -2.43
C LEU A 5 -10.91 5.13 -1.31
N GLY A 6 -11.19 5.69 -0.13
CA GLY A 6 -10.34 5.52 1.05
C GLY A 6 -10.18 4.06 1.48
N ILE A 7 -11.27 3.29 1.47
CA ILE A 7 -11.26 1.86 1.78
C ILE A 7 -10.41 1.09 0.76
N ILE A 8 -10.60 1.34 -0.54
CA ILE A 8 -9.82 0.70 -1.61
C ILE A 8 -8.32 0.97 -1.42
N LEU A 9 -7.94 2.23 -1.14
CA LEU A 9 -6.55 2.61 -0.90
C LEU A 9 -5.96 1.88 0.32
N ILE A 10 -6.71 1.75 1.41
CA ILE A 10 -6.26 0.99 2.59
C ILE A 10 -6.01 -0.48 2.24
N ILE A 11 -6.91 -1.10 1.47
CA ILE A 11 -6.77 -2.51 1.05
C ILE A 11 -5.51 -2.68 0.18
N ILE A 12 -5.30 -1.80 -0.80
CA ILE A 12 -4.11 -1.82 -1.67
C ILE A 12 -2.83 -1.65 -0.85
N GLY A 13 -2.81 -0.70 0.08
CA GLY A 13 -1.68 -0.47 0.98
C GLY A 13 -1.37 -1.69 1.86
N CYS A 14 -2.40 -2.36 2.38
CA CYS A 14 -2.24 -3.63 3.11
C CYS A 14 -1.67 -4.74 2.23
N CYS A 15 -2.11 -4.88 0.98
CA CYS A 15 -1.55 -5.87 0.06
C CYS A 15 -0.06 -5.64 -0.21
N LEU A 16 0.35 -4.38 -0.40
CA LEU A 16 1.77 -4.02 -0.54
C LEU A 16 2.58 -4.40 0.72
N ALA A 17 2.03 -4.16 1.91
CA ALA A 17 2.68 -4.55 3.17
C ALA A 17 2.81 -6.08 3.32
N LEU A 18 1.84 -6.86 2.82
CA LEU A 18 1.92 -8.32 2.80
C LEU A 18 3.01 -8.82 1.84
N ILE A 19 3.09 -8.24 0.64
CA ILE A 19 4.15 -8.55 -0.34
C ILE A 19 5.52 -8.26 0.26
N LEU A 20 5.66 -7.12 0.95
CA LEU A 20 6.86 -6.76 1.71
C LEU A 20 7.27 -7.80 2.73
N LYS A 21 6.31 -8.32 3.49
CA LYS A 21 6.57 -9.30 4.56
C LYS A 21 6.93 -10.69 4.02
N LEU A 22 6.34 -11.08 2.89
CA LEU A 22 6.61 -12.36 2.21
C LEU A 22 7.93 -12.34 1.43
N GLY A 23 8.41 -11.16 1.04
CA GLY A 23 9.62 -10.99 0.24
C GLY A 23 9.40 -11.21 -1.25
N PRO A 24 10.46 -11.06 -2.07
CA PRO A 24 10.36 -11.15 -3.53
C PRO A 24 10.11 -12.59 -3.99
N ALA A 25 9.00 -12.81 -4.70
CA ALA A 25 8.76 -13.99 -5.52
C ALA A 25 9.30 -13.75 -6.94
N LYS A 26 9.38 -14.80 -7.77
CA LYS A 26 9.77 -14.65 -9.20
C LYS A 26 8.96 -13.56 -9.91
N GLU A 27 7.64 -13.54 -9.67
CA GLU A 27 6.71 -12.60 -10.28
C GLU A 27 6.77 -11.18 -9.70
N THR A 28 7.19 -11.04 -8.44
CA THR A 28 7.21 -9.73 -7.75
C THR A 28 8.62 -9.15 -7.60
N LYS A 29 9.64 -9.84 -8.14
CA LYS A 29 11.05 -9.44 -8.02
C LYS A 29 11.33 -8.02 -8.52
N PHE A 30 10.60 -7.59 -9.57
CA PHE A 30 10.71 -6.24 -10.12
C PHE A 30 10.31 -5.15 -9.11
N LEU A 31 9.43 -5.45 -8.15
CA LEU A 31 9.04 -4.51 -7.10
C LEU A 31 10.15 -4.25 -6.08
N PHE A 32 11.14 -5.14 -6.00
CA PHE A 32 12.26 -5.06 -5.07
C PHE A 32 13.57 -4.68 -5.79
N GLU A 33 13.53 -4.31 -7.07
CA GLU A 33 14.70 -4.02 -7.88
C GLU A 33 15.52 -2.84 -7.33
N PHE A 34 14.83 -1.83 -6.79
CA PHE A 34 15.42 -0.68 -6.10
C PHE A 34 15.54 -0.89 -4.58
N GLY A 35 15.44 -2.14 -4.13
CA GLY A 35 15.42 -2.52 -2.72
C GLY A 35 14.03 -2.46 -2.09
N VAL A 36 13.99 -2.63 -0.77
CA VAL A 36 12.75 -2.76 0.02
C VAL A 36 12.14 -1.40 0.36
N TRP A 37 12.99 -0.37 0.51
CA TRP A 37 12.61 0.97 0.95
C TRP A 37 11.54 1.65 0.09
N PRO A 38 11.62 1.65 -1.25
CA PRO A 38 10.59 2.26 -2.10
C PRO A 38 9.22 1.64 -1.88
N LEU A 39 9.17 0.31 -1.71
CA LEU A 39 7.93 -0.42 -1.50
C LEU A 39 7.32 -0.10 -0.12
N ILE A 40 8.15 0.08 0.91
CA ILE A 40 7.70 0.49 2.26
C ILE A 40 7.09 1.88 2.21
N ILE A 41 7.76 2.83 1.56
CA ILE A 41 7.29 4.20 1.42
C ILE A 41 5.96 4.22 0.64
N ALA A 42 5.87 3.46 -0.45
CA ALA A 42 4.63 3.34 -1.22
C ALA A 42 3.48 2.74 -0.38
N ALA A 43 3.74 1.66 0.36
CA ALA A 43 2.73 1.05 1.23
C ALA A 43 2.22 2.03 2.30
N LEU A 44 3.14 2.76 2.95
CA LEU A 44 2.80 3.77 3.96
C LEU A 44 2.03 4.95 3.37
N ALA A 45 2.47 5.48 2.23
CA ALA A 45 1.82 6.61 1.58
C ALA A 45 0.38 6.24 1.15
N VAL A 46 0.21 5.09 0.50
CA VAL A 46 -1.09 4.60 0.04
C VAL A 46 -2.05 4.35 1.21
N THR A 47 -1.58 3.65 2.24
CA THR A 47 -2.39 3.38 3.44
C THR A 47 -2.74 4.67 4.18
N GLY A 48 -1.77 5.56 4.36
CA GLY A 48 -1.95 6.84 5.06
C GLY A 48 -2.94 7.76 4.33
N ILE A 49 -2.82 7.91 3.01
CA ILE A 49 -3.77 8.68 2.20
C ILE A 49 -5.17 8.06 2.29
N GLY A 50 -5.26 6.72 2.20
CA GLY A 50 -6.51 5.99 2.35
C GLY A 50 -7.20 6.24 3.70
N LEU A 51 -6.43 6.20 4.81
CA LEU A 51 -6.92 6.49 6.15
C LEU A 51 -7.37 7.94 6.31
N VAL A 52 -6.60 8.91 5.79
CA VAL A 52 -6.98 10.33 5.83
C VAL A 52 -8.27 10.57 5.06
N LEU A 53 -8.43 9.99 3.87
CA LEU A 53 -9.65 10.08 3.06
C LEU A 53 -10.84 9.41 3.76
N TYR A 54 -10.63 8.26 4.40
CA TYR A 54 -11.67 7.57 5.15
C TYR A 54 -12.14 8.41 6.36
N ASN A 55 -11.19 8.95 7.13
CA ASN A 55 -11.49 9.68 8.36
C ASN A 55 -12.07 11.08 8.10
N LYS A 56 -11.67 11.76 7.00
CA LYS A 56 -12.24 13.06 6.60
C LYS A 56 -13.69 12.98 6.10
N ASN A 57 -14.19 11.79 5.79
CA ASN A 57 -15.59 11.58 5.38
C ASN A 57 -16.44 10.96 6.51
N LYS A 58 -16.04 11.13 7.77
CA LYS A 58 -16.83 10.70 8.93
C LYS A 58 -18.07 11.57 9.11
#